data_AF-A0A3Q3BES7-F1
#
_entry.id   AF-A0A3Q3BES7-F1
#
_cell.length_a   1.000
_cell.length_b   1.000
_cell.length_c   1.000
_cell.angle_alpha   90.00
_cell.angle_beta   90.00
_cell.angle_gamma   90.00
#
_symmetry.space_group_name_H-M   'P 1'
#
loop_
_entity.id
_entity.type
_entity.pdbx_description
1 polymer ?
#
loop_
_entity_poly.entity_id
_entity_poly.type
_entity_poly.pdbx_seq_one_letter_code
_entity_poly.pdbx_strand_id
1 'polypeptide(L)'
;DAFQLNELTSGSSDLLDQSSSKLKETDEDRCGRDHPVHVYAFSIILAVGVTIALFADPVSIKGVVSDHELCTVLSEKVLRDGGSSVDAAIAGTLCLGVVHPHVSGVGGGGVMLIHKIRQNETRVINFQGSAPNGLREEMLQNASEIKAGLLVGVPGMLMGLHHAHSLYGRFSWENVVSRAAAVAREGFNSLHHTDFYLSLMFKDLLGRFRDLFIPNGQPLSPGSYLRMPGVAEVLQAGLFSFYHGNVSQELEDEVRANGGVLSSEDLRNYSAEVQQPLEGLYNVPSLPSVGAALIAALNLLESLHLGENNVTENKTYHWINEALTTALSMAHGLGDPEYSSSVSELLSKMDFQSSDYNSTVYSPLTELLTSQIVVMGPDDLVVSVASSLNRPFGSRIVTRSGVILNSLVVDFFWPNQSRGQPLTNKPGKRPLSFLMPSMIVPAWSRCGTYMALSSSGGPNRLSEITQMLDSPHGLLVWKYDIIISHFIFFF
;
A
#
# COMPACT_ATOMS: atom_id res chain seq x y z
N ASP A 1 45.45 20.62 -82.31
CA ASP A 1 45.84 21.86 -83.00
C ASP A 1 45.28 23.09 -82.32
N ALA A 2 46.19 24.05 -82.17
CA ALA A 2 45.98 25.49 -82.19
C ALA A 2 44.93 26.13 -81.25
N PHE A 3 45.50 26.85 -80.27
CA PHE A 3 45.00 28.11 -79.74
C PHE A 3 44.83 29.19 -80.84
N GLN A 4 44.18 30.30 -80.44
CA GLN A 4 44.15 31.66 -81.01
C GLN A 4 42.90 32.03 -81.84
N LEU A 5 42.35 33.25 -81.83
CA LEU A 5 42.85 34.59 -81.44
C LEU A 5 41.63 35.53 -81.25
N ASN A 6 41.78 36.63 -80.50
CA ASN A 6 41.56 37.99 -81.05
C ASN A 6 42.05 39.08 -80.07
N GLU A 7 43.21 39.62 -80.47
CA GLU A 7 43.71 41.00 -80.42
C GLU A 7 42.65 42.11 -80.57
N LEU A 8 42.86 43.43 -80.39
CA LEU A 8 43.89 44.36 -79.90
C LEU A 8 43.22 45.76 -80.05
N THR A 9 43.67 46.78 -79.32
CA THR A 9 44.15 48.01 -79.97
C THR A 9 45.18 48.71 -79.09
N SER A 10 46.21 49.21 -79.78
CA SER A 10 47.43 49.86 -79.30
C SER A 10 47.30 51.38 -79.22
N GLY A 11 48.02 51.98 -78.28
CA GLY A 11 48.43 53.39 -78.31
C GLY A 11 49.74 53.58 -77.56
N SER A 12 50.81 53.88 -78.31
CA SER A 12 52.15 54.34 -77.88
C SER A 12 52.06 55.68 -77.12
N SER A 13 53.01 56.19 -76.32
CA SER A 13 54.49 56.09 -76.25
C SER A 13 54.96 56.84 -74.98
N ASP A 14 56.08 56.39 -74.39
CA ASP A 14 57.10 57.17 -73.64
C ASP A 14 56.69 57.93 -72.35
N LEU A 15 57.47 58.09 -71.26
CA LEU A 15 58.83 57.75 -70.82
C LEU A 15 58.90 58.19 -69.33
N LEU A 16 59.60 57.42 -68.47
CA LEU A 16 60.21 57.81 -67.17
C LEU A 16 59.23 58.23 -66.04
N ASP A 17 59.33 57.76 -64.79
CA ASP A 17 60.50 57.79 -63.92
C ASP A 17 60.23 57.02 -62.58
N GLN A 18 61.29 56.41 -62.04
CA GLN A 18 61.58 56.14 -60.62
C GLN A 18 60.55 55.50 -59.66
N SER A 19 60.82 54.27 -59.18
CA SER A 19 61.77 54.04 -58.06
C SER A 19 61.60 52.63 -57.46
N SER A 20 62.70 51.89 -57.41
CA SER A 20 62.90 50.70 -56.60
C SER A 20 63.73 51.08 -55.37
N SER A 21 63.35 50.63 -54.16
CA SER A 21 64.24 49.93 -53.20
C SER A 21 63.72 49.99 -51.76
N LYS A 22 63.51 48.83 -51.13
CA LYS A 22 64.43 48.26 -50.12
C LYS A 22 63.78 47.09 -49.40
N LEU A 23 64.50 45.98 -49.43
CA LEU A 23 64.33 44.77 -48.63
C LEU A 23 64.29 45.04 -47.12
N LYS A 24 63.44 44.29 -46.41
CA LYS A 24 63.86 43.63 -45.17
C LYS A 24 62.99 42.41 -44.88
N GLU A 25 63.63 41.26 -44.96
CA GLU A 25 63.17 39.96 -44.49
C GLU A 25 63.55 39.84 -43.00
N THR A 26 62.60 39.49 -42.14
CA THR A 26 62.87 38.96 -40.80
C THR A 26 61.93 37.79 -40.56
N ASP A 27 62.58 36.66 -40.35
CA ASP A 27 62.12 35.34 -39.95
C ASP A 27 61.47 35.38 -38.55
N GLU A 28 60.30 34.76 -38.38
CA GLU A 28 59.80 34.31 -37.07
C GLU A 28 58.92 33.05 -37.24
N ASP A 29 59.50 31.92 -36.83
CA ASP A 29 58.87 30.63 -36.57
C ASP A 29 57.57 30.75 -35.75
N ARG A 30 56.44 30.24 -36.29
CA ARG A 30 55.27 29.84 -35.49
C ARG A 30 54.64 28.55 -36.03
N CYS A 31 55.22 27.42 -35.67
CA CYS A 31 54.48 26.15 -35.60
C CYS A 31 53.60 26.17 -34.33
N GLY A 32 52.31 26.49 -34.48
CA GLY A 32 51.32 26.45 -33.40
C GLY A 32 51.05 25.03 -32.90
N ARG A 33 51.48 24.73 -31.67
CA ARG A 33 51.11 23.56 -30.88
C ARG A 33 49.80 23.84 -30.11
N ASP A 34 48.66 23.81 -30.78
CA ASP A 34 47.35 24.00 -30.10
C ASP A 34 46.47 22.74 -30.04
N HIS A 35 46.89 21.61 -30.63
CA HIS A 35 46.07 20.40 -30.66
C HIS A 35 46.06 19.48 -29.42
N PRO A 36 47.13 19.33 -28.59
CA PRO A 36 47.09 18.33 -27.51
C PRO A 36 46.22 18.76 -26.31
N VAL A 37 46.07 20.06 -26.06
CA VAL A 37 45.33 20.58 -24.89
C VAL A 37 43.84 20.21 -24.98
N HIS A 38 43.25 20.29 -26.17
CA HIS A 38 41.84 19.96 -26.38
C HIS A 38 41.55 18.46 -26.20
N VAL A 39 42.49 17.59 -26.59
CA VAL A 39 42.35 16.13 -26.46
C VAL A 39 42.44 15.70 -24.99
N TYR A 40 43.37 16.28 -24.22
CA TYR A 40 43.48 16.01 -22.78
C TYR A 40 42.28 16.56 -22.01
N ALA A 41 41.81 17.77 -22.36
CA ALA A 41 40.62 18.34 -21.74
C ALA A 41 39.38 17.48 -22.00
N PHE A 42 39.16 17.03 -23.23
CA PHE A 42 38.05 16.13 -23.56
C PHE A 42 38.14 14.79 -22.81
N SER A 43 39.34 14.21 -22.72
CA SER A 43 39.56 12.94 -22.02
C SER A 43 39.32 13.06 -20.52
N ILE A 44 39.73 14.18 -19.90
CA ILE A 44 39.48 14.46 -18.47
C ILE A 44 37.99 14.71 -18.24
N ILE A 45 37.32 15.47 -19.10
CA ILE A 45 35.86 15.71 -18.99
C ILE A 45 35.09 14.40 -19.14
N LEU A 46 35.46 13.54 -20.09
CA LEU A 46 34.86 12.22 -20.25
C LEU A 46 35.11 11.34 -19.02
N ALA A 47 36.35 11.29 -18.52
CA ALA A 47 36.69 10.51 -17.34
C ALA A 47 35.96 11.00 -16.09
N VAL A 48 35.87 12.31 -15.88
CA VAL A 48 35.09 12.92 -14.78
C VAL A 48 33.60 12.66 -14.99
N GLY A 49 33.07 12.76 -16.21
CA GLY A 49 31.68 12.46 -16.52
C GLY A 49 31.32 10.99 -16.26
N VAL A 50 32.19 10.06 -16.64
CA VAL A 50 32.03 8.63 -16.36
C VAL A 50 32.19 8.33 -14.87
N THR A 51 33.12 9.00 -14.19
CA THR A 51 33.30 8.86 -12.74
C THR A 51 32.07 9.38 -12.01
N ILE A 52 31.56 10.57 -12.36
CA ILE A 52 30.30 11.09 -11.81
C ILE A 52 29.15 10.15 -12.15
N ALA A 53 29.05 9.60 -13.36
CA ALA A 53 27.97 8.64 -13.70
C ALA A 53 28.10 7.29 -12.96
N LEU A 54 29.31 6.87 -12.58
CA LEU A 54 29.56 5.65 -11.82
C LEU A 54 29.43 5.84 -10.30
N PHE A 55 29.63 7.06 -9.79
CA PHE A 55 29.60 7.39 -8.36
C PHE A 55 28.45 8.29 -7.93
N ALA A 56 27.70 8.88 -8.87
CA ALA A 56 26.40 9.46 -8.59
C ALA A 56 25.44 8.30 -8.41
N ASP A 57 25.29 7.87 -7.15
CA ASP A 57 24.16 7.04 -6.79
C ASP A 57 22.89 7.76 -7.29
N PRO A 58 22.02 7.10 -8.07
CA PRO A 58 20.70 7.65 -8.31
C PRO A 58 20.14 7.98 -6.92
N VAL A 59 19.61 9.19 -6.74
CA VAL A 59 19.05 9.64 -5.47
C VAL A 59 17.95 8.63 -5.10
N SER A 60 18.29 7.64 -4.28
CA SER A 60 17.35 6.66 -3.78
C SER A 60 16.60 7.37 -2.66
N ILE A 61 15.47 7.96 -3.03
CA ILE A 61 14.56 8.55 -2.06
C ILE A 61 14.05 7.39 -1.19
N LYS A 62 14.56 7.33 0.04
CA LYS A 62 14.06 6.43 1.08
C LYS A 62 12.92 7.12 1.80
N GLY A 63 11.82 6.42 2.00
CA GLY A 63 10.65 6.97 2.66
C GLY A 63 9.89 5.91 3.40
N VAL A 64 9.41 6.26 4.59
CA VAL A 64 8.51 5.45 5.39
C VAL A 64 7.39 6.36 5.84
N VAL A 65 6.16 5.87 5.69
CA VAL A 65 4.97 6.57 6.16
C VAL A 65 3.97 5.55 6.68
N SER A 66 3.45 5.82 7.87
CA SER A 66 2.44 4.99 8.53
C SER A 66 1.49 5.86 9.33
N ASP A 67 0.39 5.27 9.82
CA ASP A 67 -0.61 6.00 10.61
C ASP A 67 -0.13 6.42 12.01
N HIS A 68 1.08 6.04 12.42
CA HIS A 68 1.61 6.35 13.75
C HIS A 68 3.10 6.69 13.72
N GLU A 69 3.46 7.86 14.27
CA GLU A 69 4.84 8.37 14.28
C GLU A 69 5.86 7.37 14.84
N LEU A 70 5.58 6.77 16.01
CA LEU A 70 6.43 5.73 16.60
C LEU A 70 6.76 4.58 15.63
N CYS A 71 5.77 4.12 14.85
CA CYS A 71 5.96 3.01 13.92
C CYS A 71 6.67 3.45 12.63
N THR A 72 6.47 4.69 12.20
CA THR A 72 7.27 5.33 11.15
C THR A 72 8.75 5.37 11.57
N VAL A 73 9.06 5.92 12.74
CA VAL A 73 10.45 6.03 13.25
C VAL A 73 11.10 4.66 13.44
N LEU A 74 10.33 3.66 13.93
CA LEU A 74 10.81 2.29 14.08
C LEU A 74 11.19 1.67 12.74
N SER A 75 10.36 1.86 11.71
CA SER A 75 10.59 1.31 10.37
C SER A 75 11.73 2.03 9.65
N GLU A 76 11.85 3.36 9.80
CA GLU A 76 13.02 4.11 9.33
C GLU A 76 14.30 3.60 9.97
N LYS A 77 14.26 3.28 11.27
CA LYS A 77 15.42 2.70 11.96
C LYS A 77 15.79 1.35 11.37
N VAL A 78 14.83 0.49 11.01
CA VAL A 78 15.12 -0.78 10.32
C VAL A 78 15.85 -0.53 9.00
N LEU A 79 15.42 0.45 8.20
CA LEU A 79 16.12 0.83 6.96
C LEU A 79 17.53 1.37 7.24
N ARG A 80 17.69 2.23 8.25
CA ARG A 80 19.01 2.78 8.64
C ARG A 80 19.97 1.70 9.13
N ASP A 81 19.47 0.70 9.85
CA ASP A 81 20.25 -0.43 10.34
C ASP A 81 20.64 -1.42 9.21
N GLY A 82 20.12 -1.23 7.99
CA GLY A 82 20.48 -2.00 6.81
C GLY A 82 19.47 -3.07 6.39
N GLY A 83 18.28 -3.12 7.01
CA GLY A 83 17.18 -4.02 6.64
C GLY A 83 16.61 -3.73 5.26
N SER A 84 15.82 -4.66 4.72
CA SER A 84 15.09 -4.46 3.46
C SER A 84 13.86 -3.56 3.64
N SER A 85 13.28 -3.09 2.53
CA SER A 85 11.97 -2.39 2.56
C SER A 85 10.89 -3.27 3.17
N VAL A 86 10.95 -4.58 2.93
CA VAL A 86 10.01 -5.55 3.50
C VAL A 86 10.25 -5.76 4.99
N ASP A 87 11.50 -5.83 5.46
CA ASP A 87 11.81 -5.89 6.90
C ASP A 87 11.23 -4.67 7.64
N ALA A 88 11.41 -3.48 7.07
CA ALA A 88 10.88 -2.23 7.63
C ALA A 88 9.34 -2.21 7.62
N ALA A 89 8.71 -2.62 6.52
CA ALA A 89 7.25 -2.69 6.42
C ALA A 89 6.64 -3.70 7.41
N ILE A 90 7.30 -4.84 7.65
CA ILE A 90 6.86 -5.85 8.63
C ILE A 90 6.98 -5.28 10.05
N ALA A 91 8.12 -4.69 10.40
CA ALA A 91 8.35 -4.12 11.72
C ALA A 91 7.33 -3.02 12.04
N GLY A 92 7.05 -2.15 11.06
CA GLY A 92 6.04 -1.10 11.16
C GLY A 92 4.62 -1.66 11.27
N THR A 93 4.26 -2.66 10.48
CA THR A 93 2.93 -3.29 10.54
C THR A 93 2.67 -3.95 11.90
N LEU A 94 3.66 -4.67 12.44
CA LEU A 94 3.57 -5.27 13.78
C LEU A 94 3.52 -4.20 14.87
N CYS A 95 4.27 -3.10 14.73
CA CYS A 95 4.19 -1.94 15.62
C CYS A 95 2.78 -1.32 15.60
N LEU A 96 2.18 -1.11 14.41
CA LEU A 96 0.81 -0.60 14.27
C LEU A 96 -0.19 -1.52 14.96
N GLY A 97 -0.02 -2.84 14.86
CA GLY A 97 -0.84 -3.81 15.58
C GLY A 97 -0.71 -3.77 17.11
N VAL A 98 0.32 -3.12 17.65
CA VAL A 98 0.51 -2.88 19.08
C VAL A 98 -0.07 -1.52 19.48
N VAL A 99 0.26 -0.46 18.73
CA VAL A 99 -0.12 0.92 19.11
C VAL A 99 -1.54 1.31 18.71
N HIS A 100 -2.11 0.64 17.71
CA HIS A 100 -3.51 0.77 17.26
C HIS A 100 -4.30 -0.53 17.52
N PRO A 101 -4.48 -0.94 18.78
CA PRO A 101 -5.14 -2.21 19.12
C PRO A 101 -6.64 -2.24 18.72
N HIS A 102 -7.23 -1.07 18.46
CA HIS A 102 -8.58 -0.94 17.95
C HIS A 102 -8.67 -1.19 16.43
N VAL A 103 -7.55 -1.23 15.71
CA VAL A 103 -7.54 -1.30 14.23
C VAL A 103 -6.94 -2.58 13.71
N SER A 104 -5.75 -2.95 14.18
CA SER A 104 -4.93 -4.04 13.64
C SER A 104 -4.28 -4.83 14.78
N GLY A 105 -3.68 -5.98 14.46
CA GLY A 105 -3.02 -6.84 15.44
C GLY A 105 -2.71 -8.23 14.91
N VAL A 106 -1.94 -9.01 15.69
CA VAL A 106 -1.57 -10.39 15.32
C VAL A 106 -2.76 -11.34 15.18
N GLY A 107 -3.90 -11.03 15.83
CA GLY A 107 -5.17 -11.74 15.64
C GLY A 107 -5.94 -11.31 14.38
N GLY A 108 -5.38 -10.42 13.56
CA GLY A 108 -5.96 -9.89 12.32
C GLY A 108 -5.39 -10.50 11.05
N GLY A 109 -5.49 -9.74 9.96
CA GLY A 109 -4.94 -10.08 8.65
C GLY A 109 -4.74 -8.83 7.81
N GLY A 110 -4.42 -9.02 6.53
CA GLY A 110 -4.12 -7.90 5.66
C GLY A 110 -3.72 -8.28 4.24
N VAL A 111 -3.26 -7.27 3.50
CA VAL A 111 -2.74 -7.39 2.15
C VAL A 111 -1.47 -6.54 2.03
N MET A 112 -0.45 -7.08 1.35
CA MET A 112 0.81 -6.40 1.08
C MET A 112 1.10 -6.41 -0.41
N LEU A 113 1.23 -5.24 -1.01
CA LEU A 113 1.76 -5.07 -2.37
C LEU A 113 3.27 -4.83 -2.28
N ILE A 114 4.02 -5.50 -3.16
CA ILE A 114 5.47 -5.35 -3.28
C ILE A 114 5.77 -5.14 -4.76
N HIS A 115 6.30 -3.97 -5.10
CA HIS A 115 6.75 -3.66 -6.46
C HIS A 115 8.27 -3.65 -6.53
N LYS A 116 8.83 -4.44 -7.46
CA LYS A 116 10.25 -4.48 -7.79
C LYS A 116 10.52 -3.54 -8.96
N ILE A 117 11.09 -2.37 -8.67
CA ILE A 117 11.36 -1.31 -9.66
C ILE A 117 12.20 -1.85 -10.83
N ARG A 118 13.27 -2.61 -10.53
CA ARG A 118 14.17 -3.16 -11.55
C ARG A 118 13.53 -4.20 -12.45
N GLN A 119 12.54 -4.96 -11.96
CA GLN A 119 11.89 -6.01 -12.74
C GLN A 119 10.58 -5.53 -13.37
N ASN A 120 10.11 -4.34 -12.98
CA ASN A 120 8.76 -3.86 -13.27
C ASN A 120 7.71 -4.93 -12.95
N GLU A 121 7.84 -5.55 -11.78
CA GLU A 121 7.00 -6.66 -11.34
C GLU A 121 6.36 -6.30 -10.00
N THR A 122 5.04 -6.41 -9.92
CA THR A 122 4.29 -6.25 -8.68
C THR A 122 3.76 -7.60 -8.22
N ARG A 123 3.85 -7.88 -6.92
CA ARG A 123 3.28 -9.08 -6.30
C ARG A 123 2.38 -8.68 -5.15
N VAL A 124 1.31 -9.43 -4.95
CA VAL A 124 0.38 -9.27 -3.84
C VAL A 124 0.54 -10.45 -2.89
N ILE A 125 0.78 -10.17 -1.62
CA ILE A 125 0.73 -11.17 -0.55
C ILE A 125 -0.60 -10.94 0.17
N ASN A 126 -1.54 -11.84 -0.06
CA ASN A 126 -2.85 -11.86 0.56
C ASN A 126 -2.80 -12.72 1.83
N PHE A 127 -2.86 -12.07 2.98
CA PHE A 127 -2.86 -12.71 4.29
C PHE A 127 -4.11 -12.31 5.08
N GLN A 128 -5.20 -12.11 4.36
CA GLN A 128 -6.52 -12.04 4.96
C GLN A 128 -6.85 -13.38 5.61
N GLY A 129 -7.54 -13.33 6.73
CA GLY A 129 -8.00 -14.54 7.38
C GLY A 129 -8.99 -15.31 6.51
N SER A 130 -9.20 -16.59 6.84
CA SER A 130 -10.22 -17.45 6.23
C SER A 130 -11.33 -17.80 7.22
N ALA A 131 -12.48 -18.17 6.70
CA ALA A 131 -13.57 -18.73 7.50
C ALA A 131 -13.15 -20.08 8.09
N PRO A 132 -13.36 -20.33 9.41
CA PRO A 132 -13.09 -21.64 10.00
C PRO A 132 -13.96 -22.73 9.37
N ASN A 133 -13.46 -23.96 9.32
CA ASN A 133 -14.17 -25.07 8.68
C ASN A 133 -15.49 -25.41 9.37
N GLY A 134 -15.61 -25.16 10.68
CA GLY A 134 -16.84 -25.39 11.44
C GLY A 134 -17.92 -24.32 11.23
N LEU A 135 -17.65 -23.24 10.49
CA LEU A 135 -18.59 -22.14 10.29
C LEU A 135 -19.67 -22.55 9.27
N ARG A 136 -20.93 -22.43 9.68
CA ARG A 136 -22.11 -22.73 8.85
C ARG A 136 -22.99 -21.49 8.72
N GLU A 137 -23.60 -21.28 7.55
CA GLU A 137 -24.53 -20.18 7.28
C GLU A 137 -25.66 -20.06 8.31
N GLU A 138 -26.21 -21.19 8.75
CA GLU A 138 -27.28 -21.27 9.77
C GLU A 138 -26.91 -20.57 11.08
N MET A 139 -25.61 -20.56 11.44
CA MET A 139 -25.12 -19.95 12.68
C MET A 139 -25.09 -18.41 12.61
N LEU A 140 -25.29 -17.84 11.42
CA LEU A 140 -25.18 -16.43 11.10
C LEU A 140 -26.53 -15.78 10.74
N GLN A 141 -27.63 -16.54 10.75
CA GLN A 141 -28.94 -16.07 10.28
C GLN A 141 -29.57 -14.99 11.16
N ASN A 142 -29.30 -15.03 12.47
CA ASN A 142 -29.88 -14.07 13.42
C ASN A 142 -28.83 -13.05 13.88
N ALA A 143 -28.73 -11.92 13.17
CA ALA A 143 -27.69 -10.91 13.39
C ALA A 143 -27.62 -10.36 14.83
N SER A 144 -28.74 -10.33 15.56
CA SER A 144 -28.80 -9.87 16.95
C SER A 144 -28.29 -10.88 17.98
N GLU A 145 -28.10 -12.14 17.60
CA GLU A 145 -27.69 -13.23 18.50
C GLU A 145 -26.33 -13.84 18.12
N ILE A 146 -25.62 -13.25 17.15
CA ILE A 146 -24.31 -13.75 16.73
C ILE A 146 -23.33 -13.63 17.90
N LYS A 147 -22.91 -14.78 18.41
CA LYS A 147 -21.89 -14.87 19.46
C LYS A 147 -20.56 -14.32 18.96
N ALA A 148 -19.83 -13.61 19.82
CA ALA A 148 -18.56 -12.98 19.47
C ALA A 148 -17.56 -13.96 18.83
N GLY A 149 -17.50 -15.20 19.32
CA GLY A 149 -16.59 -16.22 18.78
C GLY A 149 -16.92 -16.66 17.35
N LEU A 150 -18.18 -16.54 16.89
CA LEU A 150 -18.56 -16.87 15.51
C LEU A 150 -18.07 -15.82 14.50
N LEU A 151 -17.66 -14.65 14.98
CA LEU A 151 -17.14 -13.59 14.14
C LEU A 151 -15.66 -13.81 13.77
N VAL A 152 -14.98 -14.65 14.53
CA VAL A 152 -13.52 -14.85 14.43
C VAL A 152 -13.20 -15.77 13.26
N GLY A 153 -12.43 -15.24 12.32
CA GLY A 153 -11.75 -16.02 11.29
C GLY A 153 -10.34 -16.43 11.70
N VAL A 154 -9.71 -17.28 10.91
CA VAL A 154 -8.33 -17.71 11.13
C VAL A 154 -7.37 -16.53 10.96
N PRO A 155 -6.59 -16.13 11.99
CA PRO A 155 -5.69 -14.97 11.87
C PRO A 155 -4.55 -15.19 10.87
N GLY A 156 -4.40 -14.27 9.93
CA GLY A 156 -3.43 -14.36 8.83
C GLY A 156 -2.15 -13.54 8.98
N MET A 157 -2.15 -12.56 9.91
CA MET A 157 -1.09 -11.55 10.05
C MET A 157 0.33 -12.14 10.04
N LEU A 158 0.65 -13.02 10.99
CA LEU A 158 2.02 -13.52 11.15
C LEU A 158 2.45 -14.42 10.00
N MET A 159 1.56 -15.27 9.48
CA MET A 159 1.86 -16.12 8.33
C MET A 159 2.17 -15.29 7.08
N GLY A 160 1.38 -14.25 6.80
CA GLY A 160 1.59 -13.35 5.68
C GLY A 160 2.91 -12.60 5.73
N LEU A 161 3.17 -11.93 6.86
CA LEU A 161 4.38 -11.16 7.07
C LEU A 161 5.63 -12.04 7.03
N HIS A 162 5.57 -13.26 7.60
CA HIS A 162 6.67 -14.21 7.50
C HIS A 162 6.88 -14.73 6.08
N HIS A 163 5.81 -14.97 5.33
CA HIS A 163 5.93 -15.37 3.92
C HIS A 163 6.60 -14.26 3.09
N ALA A 164 6.21 -12.99 3.29
CA ALA A 164 6.89 -11.83 2.70
C ALA A 164 8.37 -11.76 3.09
N HIS A 165 8.67 -11.91 4.37
CA HIS A 165 10.04 -11.95 4.89
C HIS A 165 10.88 -13.07 4.25
N SER A 166 10.30 -14.25 4.05
CA SER A 166 11.01 -15.37 3.43
C SER A 166 11.40 -15.11 1.98
N LEU A 167 10.66 -14.25 1.28
CA LEU A 167 10.87 -13.91 -0.13
C LEU A 167 11.77 -12.67 -0.31
N TYR A 168 11.68 -11.69 0.60
CA TYR A 168 12.25 -10.35 0.40
C TYR A 168 12.95 -9.78 1.65
N GLY A 169 12.93 -10.50 2.76
CA GLY A 169 13.59 -10.11 4.00
C GLY A 169 15.11 -10.18 3.87
N ARG A 170 15.80 -9.35 4.65
CA ARG A 170 17.27 -9.34 4.72
C ARG A 170 17.76 -9.67 6.14
N PHE A 171 17.06 -9.20 7.14
CA PHE A 171 17.34 -9.56 8.53
C PHE A 171 16.83 -10.97 8.87
N SER A 172 17.18 -11.43 10.08
CA SER A 172 16.49 -12.59 10.64
C SER A 172 15.09 -12.20 11.08
N TRP A 173 14.14 -13.12 10.97
CA TRP A 173 12.76 -12.90 11.41
C TRP A 173 12.69 -12.43 12.87
N GLU A 174 13.51 -13.04 13.73
CA GLU A 174 13.63 -12.66 15.14
C GLU A 174 14.08 -11.20 15.33
N ASN A 175 15.05 -10.72 14.52
CA ASN A 175 15.49 -9.34 14.58
C ASN A 175 14.35 -8.38 14.24
N VAL A 176 13.60 -8.65 13.17
CA VAL A 176 12.47 -7.82 12.74
C VAL A 176 11.37 -7.80 13.81
N VAL A 177 10.94 -8.97 14.27
CA VAL A 177 9.83 -9.11 15.22
C VAL A 177 10.19 -8.59 16.61
N SER A 178 11.42 -8.77 17.06
CA SER A 178 11.88 -8.30 18.38
C SER A 178 11.75 -6.77 18.54
N ARG A 179 11.85 -6.01 17.44
CA ARG A 179 11.68 -4.55 17.44
C ARG A 179 10.25 -4.14 17.76
N ALA A 180 9.26 -4.79 17.16
CA ALA A 180 7.85 -4.56 17.48
C ALA A 180 7.49 -5.11 18.88
N ALA A 181 8.08 -6.26 19.26
CA ALA A 181 7.90 -6.83 20.60
C ALA A 181 8.45 -5.90 21.70
N ALA A 182 9.53 -5.16 21.44
CA ALA A 182 10.05 -4.16 22.37
C ALA A 182 9.02 -3.05 22.63
N VAL A 183 8.34 -2.54 21.61
CA VAL A 183 7.26 -1.55 21.76
C VAL A 183 6.14 -2.08 22.65
N ALA A 184 5.72 -3.33 22.45
CA ALA A 184 4.68 -3.96 23.27
C ALA A 184 5.10 -4.15 24.73
N ARG A 185 6.37 -4.49 24.97
CA ARG A 185 6.91 -4.73 26.32
C ARG A 185 7.16 -3.43 27.09
N GLU A 186 7.80 -2.47 26.44
CA GLU A 186 8.19 -1.20 27.04
C GLU A 186 6.96 -0.33 27.27
N GLY A 187 6.08 -0.26 26.27
CA GLY A 187 4.83 0.48 26.28
C GLY A 187 4.86 1.76 25.45
N PHE A 188 3.68 2.37 25.30
CA PHE A 188 3.46 3.54 24.47
C PHE A 188 2.31 4.40 25.04
N ASN A 189 2.22 5.66 24.62
CA ASN A 189 1.11 6.54 24.98
C ASN A 189 -0.08 6.26 24.05
N SER A 190 -1.28 6.08 24.61
CA SER A 190 -2.51 5.93 23.83
C SER A 190 -2.83 7.23 23.08
N LEU A 191 -3.24 7.09 21.82
CA LEU A 191 -3.75 8.19 21.01
C LEU A 191 -5.26 8.36 21.20
N HIS A 192 -5.73 9.59 21.01
CA HIS A 192 -7.13 10.01 21.12
C HIS A 192 -8.13 9.09 20.41
N HIS A 193 -7.79 8.51 19.26
CA HIS A 193 -8.67 7.60 18.52
C HIS A 193 -8.97 6.30 19.28
N THR A 194 -7.98 5.74 19.99
CA THR A 194 -8.20 4.54 20.81
C THR A 194 -9.20 4.85 21.93
N ASP A 195 -9.05 5.99 22.60
CA ASP A 195 -9.92 6.39 23.70
C ASP A 195 -11.34 6.73 23.21
N PHE A 196 -11.47 7.30 22.01
CA PHE A 196 -12.76 7.54 21.37
C PHE A 196 -13.55 6.23 21.22
N TYR A 197 -12.97 5.19 20.62
CA TYR A 197 -13.65 3.91 20.46
C TYR A 197 -13.91 3.22 21.81
N LEU A 198 -13.00 3.33 22.78
CA LEU A 198 -13.24 2.82 24.13
C LEU A 198 -14.42 3.51 24.82
N SER A 199 -14.57 4.83 24.64
CA SER A 199 -15.66 5.60 25.22
C SER A 199 -17.03 5.23 24.63
N LEU A 200 -17.08 4.93 23.33
CA LEU A 200 -18.30 4.48 22.66
C LEU A 200 -18.73 3.08 23.11
N MET A 201 -17.78 2.23 23.45
CA MET A 201 -18.02 0.80 23.70
C MET A 201 -18.05 0.43 25.18
N PHE A 202 -17.73 1.36 26.09
CA PHE A 202 -17.50 1.11 27.52
C PHE A 202 -18.53 0.21 28.22
N LYS A 203 -19.81 0.28 27.83
CA LYS A 203 -20.90 -0.49 28.46
C LYS A 203 -20.92 -1.98 28.11
N ASP A 204 -20.34 -2.37 26.98
CA ASP A 204 -20.44 -3.72 26.43
C ASP A 204 -19.16 -4.56 26.65
N LEU A 205 -18.20 -4.03 27.39
CA LEU A 205 -16.87 -4.60 27.56
C LEU A 205 -16.76 -5.43 28.84
N LEU A 206 -16.42 -6.71 28.70
CA LEU A 206 -16.32 -7.68 29.79
C LEU A 206 -15.00 -8.45 29.73
N GLY A 207 -14.66 -9.12 30.84
CA GLY A 207 -13.50 -10.00 30.93
C GLY A 207 -12.16 -9.30 30.69
N ARG A 208 -11.22 -10.01 30.05
CA ARG A 208 -9.83 -9.55 29.84
C ARG A 208 -9.73 -8.25 29.05
N PHE A 209 -10.67 -7.97 28.16
CA PHE A 209 -10.72 -6.70 27.43
C PHE A 209 -10.81 -5.52 28.40
N ARG A 210 -11.72 -5.63 29.39
CA ARG A 210 -11.92 -4.60 30.41
C ARG A 210 -10.67 -4.41 31.24
N ASP A 211 -9.98 -5.49 31.62
CA ASP A 211 -8.78 -5.40 32.46
C ASP A 211 -7.62 -4.67 31.76
N LEU A 212 -7.53 -4.76 30.42
CA LEU A 212 -6.50 -4.09 29.62
C LEU A 212 -6.83 -2.63 29.31
N PHE A 213 -8.07 -2.33 28.95
CA PHE A 213 -8.45 -1.00 28.42
C PHE A 213 -9.30 -0.15 29.38
N ILE A 214 -9.75 -0.74 30.48
CA ILE A 214 -10.60 -0.10 31.47
C ILE A 214 -10.07 -0.41 32.89
N PRO A 215 -8.82 -0.01 33.21
CA PRO A 215 -8.30 -0.20 34.55
C PRO A 215 -9.14 0.58 35.56
N ASN A 216 -9.49 -0.05 36.69
CA ASN A 216 -10.28 0.55 37.77
C ASN A 216 -11.68 1.05 37.36
N GLY A 217 -12.26 0.47 36.30
CA GLY A 217 -13.63 0.79 35.87
C GLY A 217 -13.75 2.13 35.13
N GLN A 218 -12.65 2.74 34.70
CA GLN A 218 -12.63 3.90 33.82
C GLN A 218 -11.89 3.57 32.52
N PRO A 219 -12.42 3.95 31.34
CA PRO A 219 -11.67 3.83 30.10
C PRO A 219 -10.33 4.56 30.22
N LEU A 220 -9.31 4.05 29.52
CA LEU A 220 -8.07 4.80 29.35
C LEU A 220 -8.38 6.20 28.78
N SER A 221 -7.72 7.20 29.35
CA SER A 221 -7.81 8.59 28.87
C SER A 221 -6.73 8.84 27.80
N PRO A 222 -6.93 9.80 26.88
CA PRO A 222 -5.90 10.17 25.93
C PRO A 222 -4.56 10.48 26.57
N GLY A 223 -3.50 9.92 25.99
CA GLY A 223 -2.14 10.01 26.51
C GLY A 223 -1.82 9.02 27.63
N SER A 224 -2.72 8.09 27.99
CA SER A 224 -2.44 7.06 29.00
C SER A 224 -1.33 6.12 28.53
N TYR A 225 -0.46 5.71 29.44
CA TYR A 225 0.62 4.77 29.11
C TYR A 225 0.11 3.33 29.15
N LEU A 226 0.21 2.60 28.03
CA LEU A 226 -0.21 1.22 27.89
C LEU A 226 0.99 0.29 27.67
N ARG A 227 0.93 -0.92 28.25
CA ARG A 227 1.89 -2.01 28.00
C ARG A 227 1.13 -3.28 27.64
N MET A 228 1.68 -4.07 26.72
CA MET A 228 1.12 -5.34 26.26
C MET A 228 2.20 -6.44 26.28
N PRO A 229 2.76 -6.78 27.46
CA PRO A 229 3.90 -7.72 27.55
C PRO A 229 3.56 -9.12 27.00
N GLY A 230 2.32 -9.59 27.17
CA GLY A 230 1.89 -10.87 26.59
C GLY A 230 1.93 -10.88 25.06
N VAL A 231 1.63 -9.76 24.40
CA VAL A 231 1.76 -9.64 22.94
C VAL A 231 3.23 -9.68 22.53
N ALA A 232 4.13 -9.08 23.33
CA ALA A 232 5.57 -9.19 23.10
C ALA A 232 6.05 -10.65 23.17
N GLU A 233 5.53 -11.43 24.12
CA GLU A 233 5.84 -12.85 24.25
C GLU A 233 5.30 -13.67 23.07
N VAL A 234 4.07 -13.39 22.60
CA VAL A 234 3.50 -14.03 21.41
C VAL A 234 4.34 -13.76 20.16
N LEU A 235 4.78 -12.52 19.99
CA LEU A 235 5.67 -12.13 18.88
C LEU A 235 7.00 -12.89 18.94
N GLN A 236 7.62 -12.99 20.11
CA GLN A 236 8.90 -13.69 20.29
C GLN A 236 8.80 -15.21 20.19
N ALA A 237 7.66 -15.80 20.58
CA ALA A 237 7.44 -17.24 20.48
C ALA A 237 7.40 -17.74 19.02
N GLY A 238 7.09 -16.85 18.08
CA GLY A 238 7.17 -17.11 16.64
C GLY A 238 6.01 -17.94 16.08
N LEU A 239 6.07 -18.20 14.77
CA LEU A 239 4.97 -18.78 14.00
C LEU A 239 4.55 -20.18 14.47
N PHE A 240 5.53 -21.01 14.86
CA PHE A 240 5.22 -22.37 15.32
C PHE A 240 4.33 -22.33 16.56
N SER A 241 4.64 -21.47 17.54
CA SER A 241 3.81 -21.29 18.73
C SER A 241 2.40 -20.82 18.37
N PHE A 242 2.30 -19.87 17.44
CA PHE A 242 1.05 -19.23 17.02
C PHE A 242 0.10 -20.17 16.27
N TYR A 243 0.62 -21.00 15.36
CA TYR A 243 -0.21 -21.86 14.48
C TYR A 243 -0.23 -23.34 14.90
N HIS A 244 0.75 -23.81 15.67
CA HIS A 244 0.91 -25.22 16.03
C HIS A 244 1.10 -25.48 17.55
N GLY A 245 1.37 -24.43 18.34
CA GLY A 245 1.80 -24.56 19.74
C GLY A 245 0.81 -24.03 20.77
N ASN A 246 1.33 -23.54 21.89
CA ASN A 246 0.54 -23.05 23.02
C ASN A 246 -0.39 -21.88 22.68
N VAL A 247 0.07 -20.92 21.88
CA VAL A 247 -0.75 -19.78 21.45
C VAL A 247 -1.88 -20.27 20.56
N SER A 248 -1.66 -21.25 19.68
CA SER A 248 -2.74 -21.83 18.87
C SER A 248 -3.87 -22.44 19.71
N GLN A 249 -3.51 -23.14 20.79
CA GLN A 249 -4.47 -23.71 21.74
C GLN A 249 -5.22 -22.61 22.50
N GLU A 250 -4.50 -21.56 22.91
CA GLU A 250 -5.10 -20.41 23.59
C GLU A 250 -6.14 -19.70 22.70
N LEU A 251 -5.85 -19.53 21.41
CA LEU A 251 -6.79 -18.95 20.44
C LEU A 251 -8.04 -19.82 20.30
N GLU A 252 -7.89 -21.14 20.11
CA GLU A 252 -9.02 -22.08 20.01
C GLU A 252 -9.87 -22.08 21.28
N ASP A 253 -9.25 -22.15 22.46
CA ASP A 253 -9.93 -22.15 23.76
C ASP A 253 -10.78 -20.89 23.95
N GLU A 254 -10.22 -19.71 23.70
CA GLU A 254 -10.96 -18.45 23.91
C GLU A 254 -12.07 -18.25 22.88
N VAL A 255 -11.84 -18.63 21.62
CA VAL A 255 -12.89 -18.57 20.60
C VAL A 255 -14.06 -19.50 20.97
N ARG A 256 -13.77 -20.74 21.40
CA ARG A 256 -14.81 -21.69 21.81
C ARG A 256 -15.54 -21.29 23.08
N ALA A 257 -14.83 -20.76 24.07
CA ALA A 257 -15.45 -20.22 25.28
C ALA A 257 -16.47 -19.10 24.96
N ASN A 258 -16.24 -18.36 23.88
CA ASN A 258 -17.13 -17.32 23.37
C ASN A 258 -18.06 -17.82 22.25
N GLY A 259 -18.26 -19.13 22.14
CA GLY A 259 -19.25 -19.76 21.26
C GLY A 259 -18.87 -19.83 19.78
N GLY A 260 -17.60 -19.65 19.46
CA GLY A 260 -17.05 -19.78 18.11
C GLY A 260 -16.67 -21.20 17.71
N VAL A 261 -16.17 -21.31 16.49
CA VAL A 261 -15.92 -22.60 15.81
C VAL A 261 -14.49 -22.75 15.27
N LEU A 262 -13.60 -21.79 15.57
CA LEU A 262 -12.17 -21.91 15.22
C LEU A 262 -11.57 -23.17 15.86
N SER A 263 -10.83 -23.92 15.07
CA SER A 263 -10.13 -25.13 15.50
C SER A 263 -8.62 -25.02 15.25
N SER A 264 -7.84 -25.82 15.97
CA SER A 264 -6.40 -25.95 15.70
C SER A 264 -6.10 -26.48 14.31
N GLU A 265 -7.01 -27.22 13.67
CA GLU A 265 -6.83 -27.63 12.28
C GLU A 265 -6.93 -26.44 11.32
N ASP A 266 -7.87 -25.52 11.56
CA ASP A 266 -7.98 -24.28 10.78
C ASP A 266 -6.69 -23.45 10.88
N LEU A 267 -6.13 -23.34 12.09
CA LEU A 267 -4.87 -22.62 12.32
C LEU A 267 -3.67 -23.30 11.63
N ARG A 268 -3.55 -24.63 11.75
CA ARG A 268 -2.44 -25.39 11.14
C ARG A 268 -2.46 -25.37 9.62
N ASN A 269 -3.65 -25.41 9.03
CA ASN A 269 -3.83 -25.48 7.58
C ASN A 269 -3.84 -24.10 6.90
N TYR A 270 -3.78 -23.00 7.68
CA TYR A 270 -3.80 -21.67 7.12
C TYR A 270 -2.51 -21.34 6.34
N SER A 271 -2.66 -20.77 5.15
CA SER A 271 -1.56 -20.22 4.37
C SER A 271 -1.92 -18.84 3.82
N ALA A 272 -0.90 -17.97 3.71
CA ALA A 272 -1.00 -16.75 2.92
C ALA A 272 -0.84 -17.07 1.43
N GLU A 273 -1.44 -16.27 0.56
CA GLU A 273 -1.40 -16.45 -0.88
C GLU A 273 -0.56 -15.40 -1.57
N VAL A 274 0.20 -15.81 -2.58
CA VAL A 274 0.91 -14.89 -3.48
C VAL A 274 0.15 -14.82 -4.79
N GLN A 275 -0.33 -13.64 -5.13
CA GLN A 275 -1.18 -13.38 -6.28
C GLN A 275 -0.53 -12.32 -7.18
N GLN A 276 -0.93 -12.30 -8.45
CA GLN A 276 -0.68 -11.15 -9.32
C GLN A 276 -1.67 -10.04 -8.97
N PRO A 277 -1.28 -8.75 -9.01
CA PRO A 277 -2.25 -7.68 -8.86
C PRO A 277 -3.25 -7.67 -10.01
N LEU A 278 -4.35 -6.97 -9.79
CA LEU A 278 -5.12 -6.48 -10.92
C LEU A 278 -4.37 -5.27 -11.50
N GLU A 279 -3.87 -5.43 -12.72
CA GLU A 279 -3.07 -4.42 -13.42
C GLU A 279 -3.96 -3.44 -14.20
N GLY A 280 -3.57 -2.16 -14.17
CA GLY A 280 -4.16 -1.06 -14.93
C GLY A 280 -3.22 0.14 -14.87
N LEU A 281 -3.72 1.37 -15.01
CA LEU A 281 -2.98 2.56 -14.58
C LEU A 281 -2.58 2.48 -13.09
N TYR A 282 -3.35 1.70 -12.33
CA TYR A 282 -3.20 1.45 -10.91
C TYR A 282 -3.11 -0.06 -10.69
N ASN A 283 -2.07 -0.49 -9.97
CA ASN A 283 -1.97 -1.85 -9.47
C ASN A 283 -2.67 -1.95 -8.11
N VAL A 284 -3.65 -2.83 -8.02
CA VAL A 284 -4.45 -3.06 -6.82
C VAL A 284 -4.50 -4.56 -6.51
N PRO A 285 -4.86 -4.98 -5.28
CA PRO A 285 -5.01 -6.39 -4.99
C PRO A 285 -6.06 -7.04 -5.88
N SER A 286 -5.80 -8.29 -6.31
CA SER A 286 -6.78 -9.13 -6.99
C SER A 286 -7.86 -9.63 -6.02
N LEU A 287 -8.78 -10.47 -6.52
CA LEU A 287 -9.82 -11.08 -5.68
C LEU A 287 -9.24 -11.88 -4.50
N PRO A 288 -9.89 -11.86 -3.32
CA PRO A 288 -11.18 -11.21 -2.99
C PRO A 288 -11.02 -9.78 -2.46
N SER A 289 -10.48 -8.85 -3.25
CA SER A 289 -10.49 -7.40 -2.95
C SER A 289 -11.49 -6.65 -3.81
N VAL A 290 -12.03 -5.56 -3.28
CA VAL A 290 -12.82 -4.56 -4.03
C VAL A 290 -11.96 -3.65 -4.92
N GLY A 291 -10.65 -3.91 -5.06
CA GLY A 291 -9.76 -3.15 -5.94
C GLY A 291 -10.26 -3.04 -7.39
N ALA A 292 -10.98 -4.04 -7.90
CA ALA A 292 -11.62 -3.96 -9.21
C ALA A 292 -12.68 -2.84 -9.31
N ALA A 293 -13.38 -2.54 -8.22
CA ALA A 293 -14.31 -1.41 -8.13
C ALA A 293 -13.58 -0.07 -8.24
N LEU A 294 -12.37 0.03 -7.66
CA LEU A 294 -11.56 1.25 -7.78
C LEU A 294 -11.17 1.50 -9.24
N ILE A 295 -10.68 0.48 -9.94
CA ILE A 295 -10.35 0.61 -11.37
C ILE A 295 -11.59 0.98 -12.19
N ALA A 296 -12.73 0.33 -11.93
CA ALA A 296 -13.99 0.64 -12.61
C ALA A 296 -14.44 2.10 -12.37
N ALA A 297 -14.35 2.58 -11.12
CA ALA A 297 -14.69 3.96 -10.78
C ALA A 297 -13.78 4.98 -11.46
N LEU A 298 -12.48 4.70 -11.57
CA LEU A 298 -11.52 5.59 -12.24
C LEU A 298 -11.76 5.62 -13.76
N ASN A 299 -12.02 4.47 -14.38
CA ASN A 299 -12.38 4.41 -15.80
C ASN A 299 -13.70 5.16 -16.08
N LEU A 300 -14.68 5.07 -15.17
CA LEU A 300 -15.92 5.86 -15.23
C LEU A 300 -15.63 7.37 -15.21
N LEU A 301 -14.75 7.83 -14.32
CA LEU A 301 -14.41 9.25 -14.19
C LEU A 301 -13.60 9.77 -15.39
N GLU A 302 -12.66 8.96 -15.91
CA GLU A 302 -11.89 9.30 -17.10
C GLU A 302 -12.81 9.54 -18.32
N SER A 303 -13.83 8.70 -18.49
CA SER A 303 -14.81 8.86 -19.58
C SER A 303 -15.61 10.18 -19.51
N LEU A 304 -15.75 10.77 -18.31
CA LEU A 304 -16.54 11.98 -18.07
C LEU A 304 -15.78 13.28 -18.38
N HIS A 305 -14.47 13.22 -18.71
CA HIS A 305 -13.63 14.38 -19.07
C HIS A 305 -13.80 15.57 -18.10
N LEU A 306 -13.75 15.30 -16.79
CA LEU A 306 -14.06 16.28 -15.74
C LEU A 306 -13.13 17.52 -15.75
N GLY A 307 -11.91 17.40 -16.31
CA GLY A 307 -10.95 18.50 -16.44
C GLY A 307 -11.14 19.41 -17.67
N GLU A 308 -11.85 18.96 -18.71
CA GLU A 308 -12.08 19.75 -19.94
C GLU A 308 -13.45 20.42 -19.94
N ASN A 309 -14.40 19.83 -19.22
CA ASN A 309 -15.72 20.40 -19.05
C ASN A 309 -15.67 21.45 -17.95
N ASN A 310 -16.28 22.63 -18.18
CA ASN A 310 -16.38 23.74 -17.23
C ASN A 310 -17.37 23.39 -16.09
N VAL A 311 -17.09 22.29 -15.38
CA VAL A 311 -17.94 21.64 -14.38
C VAL A 311 -17.75 22.36 -13.06
N THR A 312 -18.84 22.87 -12.47
CA THR A 312 -18.81 23.43 -11.11
C THR A 312 -18.43 22.36 -10.09
N GLU A 313 -17.73 22.72 -9.02
CA GLU A 313 -17.27 21.80 -7.96
C GLU A 313 -18.39 20.85 -7.45
N ASN A 314 -19.61 21.35 -7.28
CA ASN A 314 -20.77 20.54 -6.87
C ASN A 314 -21.16 19.43 -7.87
N LYS A 315 -20.92 19.64 -9.17
CA LYS A 315 -21.18 18.61 -10.19
C LYS A 315 -20.07 17.56 -10.20
N THR A 316 -18.83 17.94 -9.88
CA THR A 316 -17.70 17.00 -9.75
C THR A 316 -17.94 15.98 -8.63
N TYR A 317 -18.30 16.42 -7.43
CA TYR A 317 -18.62 15.51 -6.32
C TYR A 317 -19.82 14.60 -6.63
N HIS A 318 -20.83 15.11 -7.34
CA HIS A 318 -21.95 14.29 -7.79
C HIS A 318 -21.49 13.16 -8.72
N TRP A 319 -20.67 13.46 -9.72
CA TRP A 319 -20.15 12.45 -10.65
C TRP A 319 -19.22 11.45 -9.97
N ILE A 320 -18.36 11.90 -9.04
CA ILE A 320 -17.55 11.00 -8.20
C ILE A 320 -18.47 10.06 -7.41
N ASN A 321 -19.52 10.58 -6.77
CA ASN A 321 -20.45 9.76 -6.02
C ASN A 321 -21.19 8.73 -6.90
N GLU A 322 -21.66 9.12 -8.09
CA GLU A 322 -22.33 8.21 -9.02
C GLU A 322 -21.36 7.13 -9.54
N ALA A 323 -20.13 7.50 -9.89
CA ALA A 323 -19.12 6.56 -10.37
C ALA A 323 -18.76 5.52 -9.29
N LEU A 324 -18.52 5.99 -8.05
CA LEU A 324 -18.22 5.12 -6.91
C LEU A 324 -19.38 4.19 -6.57
N THR A 325 -20.60 4.71 -6.53
CA THR A 325 -21.81 3.93 -6.23
C THR A 325 -22.03 2.85 -7.28
N THR A 326 -21.88 3.21 -8.56
CA THR A 326 -21.97 2.29 -9.70
C THR A 326 -20.92 1.20 -9.62
N ALA A 327 -19.65 1.56 -9.45
CA ALA A 327 -18.56 0.60 -9.35
C ALA A 327 -18.71 -0.36 -8.15
N LEU A 328 -19.16 0.15 -7.01
CA LEU A 328 -19.41 -0.66 -5.81
C LEU A 328 -20.58 -1.62 -6.00
N SER A 329 -21.63 -1.20 -6.72
CA SER A 329 -22.76 -2.08 -7.09
C SER A 329 -22.32 -3.22 -8.00
N MET A 330 -21.39 -2.96 -8.93
CA MET A 330 -20.80 -4.00 -9.78
C MET A 330 -19.92 -4.97 -8.97
N ALA A 331 -19.28 -4.46 -7.92
CA ALA A 331 -18.43 -5.24 -7.03
C ALA A 331 -19.20 -6.17 -6.07
N HIS A 332 -20.54 -6.06 -6.01
CA HIS A 332 -21.39 -6.84 -5.09
C HIS A 332 -21.33 -8.36 -5.32
N GLY A 333 -21.00 -8.79 -6.55
CA GLY A 333 -20.79 -10.20 -6.89
C GLY A 333 -19.36 -10.72 -6.67
N LEU A 334 -18.44 -9.86 -6.20
CA LEU A 334 -17.05 -10.25 -6.00
C LEU A 334 -16.90 -11.11 -4.75
N GLY A 335 -16.06 -12.12 -4.86
CA GLY A 335 -15.73 -13.00 -3.75
C GLY A 335 -14.41 -13.70 -3.99
N ASP A 336 -14.18 -14.72 -3.18
CA ASP A 336 -13.01 -15.58 -3.29
C ASP A 336 -12.97 -16.25 -4.69
N PRO A 337 -11.87 -16.09 -5.45
CA PRO A 337 -11.76 -16.59 -6.82
C PRO A 337 -11.79 -18.12 -6.90
N GLU A 338 -11.49 -18.86 -5.82
CA GLU A 338 -11.72 -20.32 -5.79
C GLU A 338 -13.22 -20.68 -5.88
N TYR A 339 -14.09 -19.72 -5.57
CA TYR A 339 -15.53 -19.93 -5.43
C TYR A 339 -16.40 -18.99 -6.29
N SER A 340 -15.84 -17.99 -7.00
CA SER A 340 -16.55 -17.04 -7.87
C SER A 340 -16.02 -17.04 -9.32
N SER A 341 -16.76 -16.43 -10.27
CA SER A 341 -16.37 -16.30 -11.68
C SER A 341 -15.04 -15.55 -11.86
N SER A 342 -14.33 -15.84 -12.96
CA SER A 342 -13.01 -15.26 -13.24
C SER A 342 -13.03 -13.73 -13.35
N VAL A 343 -11.93 -13.09 -12.91
CA VAL A 343 -11.73 -11.63 -12.98
C VAL A 343 -11.91 -11.08 -14.40
N SER A 344 -11.46 -11.82 -15.42
CA SER A 344 -11.55 -11.44 -16.83
C SER A 344 -12.99 -11.39 -17.34
N GLU A 345 -13.83 -12.35 -16.94
CA GLU A 345 -15.25 -12.36 -17.27
C GLU A 345 -15.97 -11.16 -16.61
N LEU A 346 -15.49 -10.74 -15.44
CA LEU A 346 -16.04 -9.62 -14.67
C LEU A 346 -15.65 -8.27 -15.26
N LEU A 347 -14.37 -8.07 -15.62
CA LEU A 347 -13.92 -6.88 -16.35
C LEU A 347 -14.60 -6.77 -17.73
N SER A 348 -14.88 -7.89 -18.40
CA SER A 348 -15.64 -7.89 -19.65
C SER A 348 -17.13 -7.60 -19.46
N LYS A 349 -17.71 -7.91 -18.30
CA LYS A 349 -19.09 -7.53 -17.93
C LYS A 349 -19.18 -6.09 -17.42
N MET A 350 -18.05 -5.49 -17.06
CA MET A 350 -17.91 -4.04 -16.83
C MET A 350 -17.78 -3.26 -18.16
N ASP A 351 -17.96 -3.92 -19.31
CA ASP A 351 -18.05 -3.23 -20.61
C ASP A 351 -19.37 -2.45 -20.70
N PHE A 352 -19.23 -1.17 -21.05
CA PHE A 352 -20.22 -0.13 -20.86
C PHE A 352 -21.36 -0.22 -21.87
N GLN A 353 -22.53 -0.70 -21.45
CA GLN A 353 -23.79 -0.32 -22.06
C GLN A 353 -24.81 0.10 -21.00
N SER A 354 -25.12 1.39 -21.04
CA SER A 354 -26.19 2.09 -20.33
C SER A 354 -27.36 1.16 -20.00
N SER A 355 -27.55 0.89 -18.71
CA SER A 355 -28.74 0.21 -18.21
C SER A 355 -29.11 0.88 -16.90
N ASP A 356 -30.40 1.21 -16.74
CA ASP A 356 -31.03 1.74 -15.54
C ASP A 356 -30.65 0.90 -14.29
N TYR A 357 -29.55 1.25 -13.62
CA TYR A 357 -29.24 0.73 -12.31
C TYR A 357 -29.93 1.65 -11.30
N ASN A 358 -31.08 1.21 -10.79
CA ASN A 358 -31.69 1.81 -9.60
C ASN A 358 -30.66 1.76 -8.47
N SER A 359 -30.00 2.90 -8.23
CA SER A 359 -29.00 3.10 -7.19
C SER A 359 -29.68 3.07 -5.82
N THR A 360 -29.83 1.85 -5.29
CA THR A 360 -30.05 1.73 -3.85
C THR A 360 -28.77 2.22 -3.19
N VAL A 361 -28.89 3.28 -2.38
CA VAL A 361 -27.77 3.87 -1.64
C VAL A 361 -27.23 2.80 -0.69
N TYR A 362 -26.14 2.15 -1.10
CA TYR A 362 -25.47 1.13 -0.29
C TYR A 362 -24.68 1.84 0.81
N SER A 363 -25.14 1.73 2.05
CA SER A 363 -24.37 2.20 3.19
C SER A 363 -23.35 1.14 3.57
N PRO A 364 -22.04 1.42 3.51
CA PRO A 364 -21.04 0.48 3.97
C PRO A 364 -21.26 0.09 5.43
N LEU A 365 -20.91 -1.16 5.79
CA LEU A 365 -20.76 -1.58 7.17
C LEU A 365 -19.94 -0.51 7.92
N THR A 366 -20.61 0.18 8.85
CA THR A 366 -20.31 1.57 9.27
C THR A 366 -19.06 1.70 10.15
N GLU A 367 -18.28 0.63 10.32
CA GLU A 367 -17.20 0.57 11.31
C GLU A 367 -16.05 -0.33 10.87
N LEU A 368 -15.68 -0.40 9.58
CA LEU A 368 -14.43 -1.05 9.20
C LEU A 368 -13.26 -0.10 9.45
N LEU A 369 -12.15 -0.56 10.04
CA LEU A 369 -10.94 0.23 10.23
C LEU A 369 -9.73 -0.43 9.56
N THR A 370 -8.71 0.33 9.24
CA THR A 370 -7.49 -0.20 8.60
C THR A 370 -6.27 0.58 9.04
N SER A 371 -5.18 -0.14 9.28
CA SER A 371 -3.87 0.42 9.49
C SER A 371 -3.03 0.23 8.24
N GLN A 372 -2.22 1.22 7.93
CA GLN A 372 -1.43 1.25 6.72
C GLN A 372 0.02 1.66 6.97
N ILE A 373 0.90 1.13 6.11
CA ILE A 373 2.29 1.56 6.02
C ILE A 373 2.77 1.44 4.58
N VAL A 374 3.49 2.47 4.13
CA VAL A 374 4.19 2.51 2.85
C VAL A 374 5.67 2.68 3.11
N VAL A 375 6.49 1.87 2.45
CA VAL A 375 7.95 1.87 2.57
C VAL A 375 8.61 1.80 1.20
N MET A 376 9.60 2.65 0.99
CA MET A 376 10.60 2.48 -0.06
C MET A 376 11.99 2.66 0.56
N GLY A 377 12.80 1.64 0.43
CA GLY A 377 14.16 1.56 0.93
C GLY A 377 15.20 1.57 -0.20
N PRO A 378 16.47 1.29 0.14
CA PRO A 378 17.57 1.28 -0.84
C PRO A 378 17.58 0.07 -1.80
N ASP A 379 16.66 -0.88 -1.64
CA ASP A 379 16.66 -2.19 -2.30
C ASP A 379 15.74 -2.26 -3.53
N ASP A 380 15.37 -1.10 -4.09
CA ASP A 380 14.51 -0.98 -5.28
C ASP A 380 13.12 -1.65 -5.11
N LEU A 381 12.68 -1.80 -3.86
CA LEU A 381 11.36 -2.30 -3.50
C LEU A 381 10.48 -1.15 -3.00
N VAL A 382 9.26 -1.08 -3.53
CA VAL A 382 8.17 -0.28 -2.95
C VAL A 382 7.19 -1.24 -2.31
N VAL A 383 6.86 -1.02 -1.04
CA VAL A 383 5.98 -1.87 -0.25
C VAL A 383 4.81 -1.05 0.28
N SER A 384 3.59 -1.52 0.06
CA SER A 384 2.37 -0.93 0.63
C SER A 384 1.58 -2.02 1.36
N VAL A 385 1.29 -1.80 2.64
CA VAL A 385 0.59 -2.76 3.49
C VAL A 385 -0.68 -2.12 4.02
N ALA A 386 -1.78 -2.86 3.94
CA ALA A 386 -3.02 -2.56 4.63
C ALA A 386 -3.39 -3.73 5.54
N SER A 387 -3.68 -3.47 6.81
CA SER A 387 -3.95 -4.48 7.83
C SER A 387 -5.15 -4.12 8.70
N SER A 388 -5.86 -5.12 9.24
CA SER A 388 -7.10 -4.87 9.99
C SER A 388 -7.52 -6.05 10.89
N LEU A 389 -8.28 -5.72 11.94
CA LEU A 389 -9.14 -6.60 12.75
C LEU A 389 -10.61 -6.59 12.29
N ASN A 390 -10.88 -5.93 11.16
CA ASN A 390 -12.18 -5.58 10.59
C ASN A 390 -12.86 -4.44 11.36
N ARG A 391 -13.56 -4.74 12.45
CA ARG A 391 -14.22 -3.72 13.29
C ARG A 391 -13.31 -3.15 14.38
N PRO A 392 -13.64 -2.02 15.02
CA PRO A 392 -12.99 -1.55 16.23
C PRO A 392 -12.82 -2.69 17.25
N PHE A 393 -11.56 -3.03 17.53
CA PHE A 393 -11.18 -4.15 18.41
C PHE A 393 -11.67 -5.54 17.95
N GLY A 394 -11.98 -5.70 16.67
CA GLY A 394 -12.43 -6.95 16.05
C GLY A 394 -13.67 -7.56 16.71
N SER A 395 -13.54 -8.81 17.16
CA SER A 395 -14.58 -9.54 17.90
C SER A 395 -14.69 -9.12 19.36
N ARG A 396 -13.76 -8.28 19.85
CA ARG A 396 -13.59 -7.87 21.26
C ARG A 396 -13.20 -9.01 22.19
N ILE A 397 -12.90 -10.19 21.64
CA ILE A 397 -12.27 -11.28 22.39
C ILE A 397 -10.79 -10.98 22.52
N VAL A 398 -10.31 -11.01 23.77
CA VAL A 398 -8.90 -10.87 24.08
C VAL A 398 -8.42 -12.13 24.76
N THR A 399 -7.33 -12.69 24.24
CA THR A 399 -6.76 -13.91 24.80
C THR A 399 -5.99 -13.64 26.10
N ARG A 400 -5.50 -14.70 26.76
CA ARG A 400 -4.72 -14.58 28.02
C ARG A 400 -3.42 -13.80 27.80
N SER A 401 -2.80 -14.01 26.66
CA SER A 401 -1.60 -13.34 26.18
C SER A 401 -1.88 -11.94 25.61
N GLY A 402 -3.14 -11.48 25.61
CA GLY A 402 -3.50 -10.13 25.16
C GLY A 402 -3.71 -9.99 23.65
N VAL A 403 -3.83 -11.09 22.91
CA VAL A 403 -4.14 -11.04 21.47
C VAL A 403 -5.60 -10.67 21.29
N ILE A 404 -5.86 -9.63 20.50
CA ILE A 404 -7.21 -9.21 20.11
C ILE A 404 -7.58 -9.92 18.81
N LEU A 405 -8.73 -10.59 18.80
CA LEU A 405 -9.16 -11.41 17.66
C LEU A 405 -10.02 -10.62 16.68
N ASN A 406 -9.79 -10.83 15.38
CA ASN A 406 -10.55 -10.22 14.29
C ASN A 406 -12.05 -10.50 14.35
N SER A 407 -12.82 -9.70 13.61
CA SER A 407 -14.21 -10.00 13.27
C SER A 407 -14.39 -10.23 11.77
N LEU A 408 -13.53 -11.06 11.19
CA LEU A 408 -13.47 -11.33 9.74
C LEU A 408 -14.83 -11.72 9.16
N VAL A 409 -15.60 -12.53 9.87
CA VAL A 409 -16.85 -13.09 9.34
C VAL A 409 -17.89 -12.00 9.05
N VAL A 410 -17.73 -10.82 9.65
CA VAL A 410 -18.58 -9.65 9.39
C VAL A 410 -18.56 -9.25 7.91
N ASP A 411 -17.44 -9.46 7.23
CA ASP A 411 -17.25 -9.05 5.85
C ASP A 411 -18.02 -9.95 4.86
N PHE A 412 -18.50 -11.14 5.28
CA PHE A 412 -19.43 -11.95 4.47
C PHE A 412 -20.87 -11.40 4.45
N PHE A 413 -21.21 -10.45 5.33
CA PHE A 413 -22.54 -9.83 5.39
C PHE A 413 -22.66 -8.55 4.57
N TRP A 414 -21.61 -8.14 3.85
CA TRP A 414 -21.69 -7.02 2.92
C TRP A 414 -22.90 -7.20 1.98
N PRO A 415 -23.77 -6.18 1.82
CA PRO A 415 -25.21 -6.38 1.89
C PRO A 415 -25.80 -7.00 0.63
N ASN A 416 -26.15 -8.28 0.70
CA ASN A 416 -27.22 -8.87 -0.12
C ASN A 416 -28.59 -8.64 0.56
N GLN A 417 -28.90 -7.38 0.91
CA GLN A 417 -30.14 -7.01 1.63
C GLN A 417 -31.41 -7.35 0.82
N SER A 418 -31.31 -7.48 -0.49
CA SER A 418 -32.42 -7.89 -1.35
C SER A 418 -32.73 -9.40 -1.29
N ARG A 419 -31.87 -10.24 -0.70
CA ARG A 419 -32.12 -11.69 -0.53
C ARG A 419 -32.02 -12.21 0.90
N GLY A 420 -31.56 -11.41 1.87
CA GLY A 420 -31.47 -11.84 3.27
C GLY A 420 -30.55 -13.06 3.49
N GLN A 421 -29.66 -13.36 2.55
CA GLN A 421 -28.73 -14.48 2.59
C GLN A 421 -27.29 -13.94 2.60
N PRO A 422 -26.43 -14.38 3.54
CA PRO A 422 -25.00 -14.09 3.50
C PRO A 422 -24.41 -14.50 2.14
N LEU A 423 -23.31 -13.85 1.71
CA LEU A 423 -22.49 -14.45 0.66
C LEU A 423 -22.13 -15.87 1.10
N THR A 424 -22.28 -16.85 0.20
CA THR A 424 -22.19 -18.28 0.55
C THR A 424 -20.94 -18.51 1.37
N ASN A 425 -21.11 -18.81 2.66
CA ASN A 425 -19.97 -19.05 3.53
C ASN A 425 -19.53 -20.48 3.27
N LYS A 426 -18.26 -20.64 2.89
CA LYS A 426 -17.68 -21.96 2.68
C LYS A 426 -16.50 -22.08 3.63
N PRO A 427 -16.33 -23.25 4.29
CA PRO A 427 -15.09 -23.61 4.97
C PRO A 427 -13.85 -23.18 4.18
N GLY A 428 -12.92 -22.47 4.82
CA GLY A 428 -11.66 -22.03 4.19
C GLY A 428 -11.75 -20.80 3.29
N LYS A 429 -12.95 -20.34 2.91
CA LYS A 429 -13.15 -19.18 2.04
C LYS A 429 -12.71 -17.88 2.72
N ARG A 430 -12.15 -16.95 1.96
CA ARG A 430 -11.85 -15.58 2.41
C ARG A 430 -13.00 -14.62 2.02
N PRO A 431 -13.43 -13.71 2.90
CA PRO A 431 -14.46 -12.73 2.55
C PRO A 431 -13.93 -11.69 1.57
N LEU A 432 -14.85 -10.95 0.96
CA LEU A 432 -14.52 -9.78 0.15
C LEU A 432 -13.95 -8.68 1.05
N SER A 433 -12.79 -8.14 0.70
CA SER A 433 -12.10 -7.14 1.50
C SER A 433 -11.99 -5.79 0.83
N PHE A 434 -12.11 -4.78 1.67
CA PHE A 434 -11.94 -3.37 1.35
C PHE A 434 -10.50 -2.89 1.55
N LEU A 435 -9.59 -3.78 1.93
CA LEU A 435 -8.15 -3.48 1.99
C LEU A 435 -7.64 -3.30 0.56
N MET A 436 -7.26 -2.06 0.24
CA MET A 436 -6.82 -1.64 -1.10
C MET A 436 -5.53 -0.83 -1.01
N PRO A 437 -4.40 -1.43 -0.59
CA PRO A 437 -3.12 -0.83 -0.89
C PRO A 437 -2.97 -0.78 -2.41
N SER A 438 -2.70 0.41 -2.95
CA SER A 438 -2.65 0.67 -4.39
C SER A 438 -1.28 1.25 -4.79
N MET A 439 -0.83 0.96 -6.00
CA MET A 439 0.43 1.46 -6.54
C MET A 439 0.25 2.00 -7.96
N ILE A 440 0.83 3.16 -8.24
CA ILE A 440 0.97 3.71 -9.59
C ILE A 440 2.38 3.36 -10.06
N VAL A 441 2.45 2.67 -11.19
CA VAL A 441 3.71 2.29 -11.83
C VAL A 441 3.79 2.93 -13.22
N PRO A 442 4.95 3.47 -13.64
CA PRO A 442 5.10 4.05 -14.97
C PRO A 442 4.82 3.02 -16.07
N ALA A 443 3.96 3.38 -17.02
CA ALA A 443 3.55 2.49 -18.11
C ALA A 443 4.72 2.13 -19.04
N TRP A 444 5.52 3.13 -19.45
CA TRP A 444 6.62 2.97 -20.40
C TRP A 444 7.94 3.48 -19.79
N SER A 445 8.89 2.55 -19.65
CA SER A 445 10.22 2.69 -19.04
C SER A 445 10.26 2.57 -17.50
N ARG A 446 11.39 2.06 -16.97
CA ARG A 446 11.71 2.03 -15.52
C ARG A 446 11.95 3.43 -14.93
N CYS A 447 11.74 4.49 -15.73
CA CYS A 447 11.99 5.87 -15.37
C CYS A 447 10.63 6.58 -15.30
N GLY A 448 10.27 7.04 -14.11
CA GLY A 448 9.02 7.76 -13.86
C GLY A 448 8.69 7.76 -12.37
N THR A 449 7.67 8.52 -11.99
CA THR A 449 7.22 8.62 -10.60
C THR A 449 6.55 7.33 -10.16
N TYR A 450 7.02 6.77 -9.04
CA TYR A 450 6.35 5.68 -8.36
C TYR A 450 5.51 6.26 -7.24
N MET A 451 4.23 5.87 -7.16
CA MET A 451 3.36 6.26 -6.07
C MET A 451 2.81 5.02 -5.42
N ALA A 452 2.83 4.98 -4.10
CA ALA A 452 2.15 3.96 -3.32
C ALA A 452 1.24 4.65 -2.31
N LEU A 453 0.00 4.18 -2.27
CA LEU A 453 -1.05 4.75 -1.44
C LEU A 453 -1.86 3.65 -0.80
N SER A 454 -2.44 3.97 0.34
CA SER A 454 -3.44 3.18 1.02
C SER A 454 -4.32 4.19 1.77
N SER A 455 -5.43 3.75 2.35
CA SER A 455 -6.25 4.59 3.22
C SER A 455 -6.68 3.83 4.47
N SER A 456 -6.67 4.55 5.60
CA SER A 456 -7.21 4.14 6.90
C SER A 456 -8.69 4.56 7.10
N GLY A 457 -9.28 5.26 6.12
CA GLY A 457 -10.62 5.90 6.13
C GLY A 457 -11.83 4.96 6.18
N GLY A 458 -11.63 3.73 6.64
CA GLY A 458 -12.70 2.78 6.92
C GLY A 458 -13.68 2.54 5.77
N PRO A 459 -14.98 2.89 5.93
CA PRO A 459 -15.97 2.72 4.87
C PRO A 459 -15.75 3.66 3.66
N ASN A 460 -15.02 4.76 3.83
CA ASN A 460 -14.81 5.78 2.81
C ASN A 460 -13.55 5.54 1.95
N ARG A 461 -12.80 4.46 2.20
CA ARG A 461 -11.53 4.16 1.52
C ARG A 461 -11.58 4.26 0.00
N LEU A 462 -12.63 3.69 -0.60
CA LEU A 462 -12.83 3.75 -2.05
C LEU A 462 -12.94 5.20 -2.52
N SER A 463 -13.73 6.02 -1.81
CA SER A 463 -13.90 7.44 -2.13
C SER A 463 -12.63 8.26 -1.92
N GLU A 464 -11.94 8.05 -0.80
CA GLU A 464 -10.68 8.74 -0.49
C GLU A 464 -9.62 8.45 -1.54
N ILE A 465 -9.40 7.16 -1.85
CA ILE A 465 -8.42 6.76 -2.86
C ILE A 465 -8.81 7.30 -4.24
N THR A 466 -10.07 7.21 -4.64
CA THR A 466 -10.52 7.76 -5.94
C THR A 466 -10.30 9.26 -6.04
N GLN A 467 -10.68 10.03 -5.02
CA GLN A 467 -10.49 11.49 -5.02
C GLN A 467 -9.01 11.89 -5.06
N MET A 468 -8.14 11.12 -4.41
CA MET A 468 -6.69 11.35 -4.43
C MET A 468 -6.08 11.06 -5.80
N LEU A 469 -6.61 10.06 -6.51
CA LEU A 469 -6.12 9.65 -7.82
C LEU A 469 -6.68 10.52 -8.96
N ASP A 470 -7.91 11.03 -8.83
CA ASP A 470 -8.60 11.85 -9.84
C ASP A 470 -8.21 13.35 -9.78
N SER A 471 -7.48 13.78 -8.75
CA SER A 471 -7.10 15.19 -8.63
C SER A 471 -6.10 15.60 -9.73
N PRO A 472 -6.41 16.61 -10.57
CA PRO A 472 -5.59 17.02 -11.72
C PRO A 472 -4.20 17.57 -11.34
N HIS A 473 -3.99 17.81 -10.05
CA HIS A 473 -2.69 17.95 -9.43
C HIS A 473 -2.72 17.04 -8.20
N GLY A 474 -2.01 15.91 -8.21
CA GLY A 474 -1.87 15.02 -7.04
C GLY A 474 -1.17 15.67 -5.84
N LEU A 475 -1.60 16.86 -5.41
CA LEU A 475 -0.86 17.82 -4.61
C LEU A 475 -1.74 18.76 -3.76
N LEU A 476 -3.07 18.66 -3.78
CA LEU A 476 -3.93 19.53 -2.95
C LEU A 476 -5.05 18.76 -2.26
N VAL A 477 -4.73 18.11 -1.14
CA VAL A 477 -5.71 17.89 -0.06
C VAL A 477 -5.16 18.56 1.21
N TRP A 478 -5.40 19.88 1.31
CA TRP A 478 -5.36 20.61 2.56
C TRP A 478 -6.58 21.52 2.62
N LYS A 479 -7.69 20.95 3.07
CA LYS A 479 -8.70 21.66 3.88
C LYS A 479 -9.77 20.66 4.30
N TYR A 480 -10.08 20.69 5.60
CA TYR A 480 -11.13 19.98 6.32
C TYR A 480 -10.72 18.66 6.98
N ASP A 481 -10.98 18.63 8.28
CA ASP A 481 -10.72 17.57 9.27
C ASP A 481 -11.39 16.24 8.91
N ILE A 482 -10.82 15.52 7.94
CA ILE A 482 -11.17 14.14 7.62
C ILE A 482 -9.88 13.33 7.61
N ILE A 483 -9.77 12.47 8.62
CA ILE A 483 -8.91 11.29 8.81
C ILE A 483 -7.57 11.34 8.06
N ILE A 484 -6.48 11.44 8.82
CA ILE A 484 -5.09 11.54 8.36
C ILE A 484 -4.74 10.35 7.45
N SER A 485 -4.93 10.52 6.14
CA SER A 485 -4.35 9.66 5.12
C SER A 485 -2.89 10.08 4.96
N HIS A 486 -1.96 9.16 5.22
CA HIS A 486 -0.54 9.45 5.10
C HIS A 486 0.01 8.94 3.75
N PHE A 487 0.82 9.73 3.05
CA PHE A 487 1.29 9.48 1.67
C PHE A 487 2.81 9.52 1.52
N ILE A 488 3.35 8.86 0.49
CA ILE A 488 4.69 9.14 -0.04
C ILE A 488 4.66 9.27 -1.56
N PHE A 489 5.27 10.34 -2.06
CA PHE A 489 5.64 10.49 -3.45
C PHE A 489 7.13 10.16 -3.61
N PHE A 490 7.46 9.26 -4.54
CA PHE A 490 8.83 8.97 -4.92
C PHE A 490 9.08 9.47 -6.34
N PHE A 491 9.86 10.54 -6.45
CA PHE A 491 10.29 11.14 -7.72
C PHE A 491 11.46 10.41 -8.35
#